data_AF-A0A7W0EST8-F1
#
_entry.id   AF-A0A7W0EST8-F1
#
_cell.length_a   1.000
_cell.length_b   1.000
_cell.length_c   1.000
_cell.angle_alpha   90.00
_cell.angle_beta   90.00
_cell.angle_gamma   90.00
#
_symmetry.space_group_name_H-M   'P 1'
#
loop_
_entity.id
_entity.type
_entity.pdbx_description
1 polymer ?
#
loop_
_entity_poly.entity_id
_entity_poly.type
_entity_poly.pdbx_seq_one_letter_code
_entity_poly.pdbx_strand_id
1 'polypeptide(L)' 'MDQKLKLIGVNELAEVLGVPASWVYSRTRMKGPDSIPSLQLGKYVKFELDKVLDWLKKQNEAEK' A
#
# COMPACT_ATOMS: atom_id res chain seq x y z
N MET A 1 7.56 22.88 -4.07
CA MET A 1 7.43 21.66 -4.89
C MET A 1 6.32 20.84 -4.26
N ASP A 2 5.14 20.84 -4.88
CA ASP A 2 3.93 20.21 -4.39
C ASP A 2 4.19 18.73 -4.07
N GLN A 3 4.34 18.41 -2.78
CA GLN A 3 4.22 17.04 -2.28
C GLN A 3 2.76 16.62 -2.45
N LYS A 4 2.40 16.25 -3.68
CA LYS A 4 1.11 15.64 -3.97
C LYS A 4 1.09 14.29 -3.27
N LEU A 5 0.37 14.22 -2.16
CA LEU A 5 -0.12 12.98 -1.58
C LEU A 5 -0.95 12.27 -2.64
N LYS A 6 -0.29 11.47 -3.50
CA LYS A 6 -0.95 10.78 -4.60
C LYS A 6 -1.66 9.56 -4.04
N LEU A 7 -2.92 9.75 -3.68
CA LEU A 7 -3.81 8.70 -3.21
C LEU A 7 -4.23 7.81 -4.39
N ILE A 8 -3.59 6.66 -4.50
CA ILE A 8 -3.87 5.68 -5.56
C ILE A 8 -4.80 4.58 -5.07
N GLY A 9 -5.60 4.03 -5.97
CA GLY A 9 -6.48 2.89 -5.69
C GLY A 9 -5.72 1.55 -5.68
N VAL A 10 -6.45 0.47 -5.37
CA VAL A 10 -5.90 -0.90 -5.35
C VAL A 10 -5.28 -1.28 -6.70
N ASN A 11 -5.98 -1.03 -7.81
CA ASN A 11 -5.51 -1.41 -9.15
C ASN A 11 -4.27 -0.60 -9.56
N GLU A 12 -4.30 0.72 -9.35
CA GLU A 12 -3.14 1.58 -9.63
C GLU A 12 -1.92 1.17 -8.79
N LEU A 13 -2.11 0.82 -7.51
CA LEU A 13 -1.04 0.34 -6.66
C LEU A 13 -0.49 -1.00 -7.16
N ALA A 14 -1.37 -1.90 -7.60
CA ALA A 14 -0.98 -3.19 -8.16
C ALA A 14 -0.13 -3.02 -9.43
N GLU A 15 -0.52 -2.11 -10.32
CA GLU A 15 0.25 -1.77 -11.53
C GLU A 15 1.61 -1.15 -11.18
N VAL A 16 1.65 -0.19 -10.24
CA VAL A 16 2.89 0.47 -9.82
C VAL A 16 3.87 -0.52 -9.18
N LEU A 17 3.36 -1.45 -8.38
CA LEU A 17 4.18 -2.48 -7.73
C LEU A 17 4.47 -3.68 -8.65
N GLY A 18 3.81 -3.80 -9.81
CA GLY A 18 3.93 -4.95 -10.70
C GLY A 18 3.39 -6.26 -10.09
N VAL A 19 2.42 -6.17 -9.18
CA VAL A 19 1.84 -7.32 -8.48
C VAL A 19 0.35 -7.50 -8.82
N PRO A 20 -0.23 -8.69 -8.61
CA PRO A 20 -1.67 -8.87 -8.80
C PRO A 20 -2.50 -8.03 -7.81
N ALA A 21 -3.64 -7.48 -8.24
CA ALA A 21 -4.55 -6.74 -7.35
C ALA A 21 -5.05 -7.60 -6.17
N SER A 22 -5.19 -8.91 -6.36
CA SER A 22 -5.53 -9.87 -5.30
C SER A 22 -4.49 -9.90 -4.17
N TRP A 23 -3.20 -9.71 -4.49
CA TRP A 23 -2.14 -9.60 -3.49
C TRP A 23 -2.33 -8.35 -2.63
N VAL A 24 -2.64 -7.21 -3.26
CA VAL A 24 -2.92 -5.96 -2.55
C VAL A 24 -4.14 -6.11 -1.63
N TYR A 25 -5.22 -6.73 -2.11
CA TYR A 25 -6.38 -7.05 -1.27
C TYR A 25 -6.03 -7.97 -0.09
N SER A 26 -5.20 -8.98 -0.31
CA SER A 26 -4.74 -9.88 0.75
C SER A 26 -3.96 -9.12 1.82
N ARG A 27 -3.01 -8.27 1.42
CA ARG A 27 -2.25 -7.43 2.36
C ARG A 27 -3.12 -6.40 3.09
N THR A 28 -4.15 -5.87 2.43
CA THR A 28 -5.11 -4.94 3.04
C THR A 28 -5.99 -5.63 4.09
N ARG A 29 -6.25 -6.94 3.94
CA ARG A 29 -7.02 -7.73 4.92
C ARG A 29 -6.20 -8.19 6.12
N MET A 30 -4.88 -8.28 6.01
CA MET A 30 -4.01 -8.60 7.14
C MET A 30 -4.09 -7.45 8.14
N LYS A 31 -4.49 -7.75 9.39
CA LYS A 31 -4.50 -6.80 10.49
C LYS A 31 -3.34 -7.11 11.42
N GLY A 32 -2.43 -6.15 11.56
CA GLY A 32 -1.23 -6.27 12.39
C GLY A 32 -0.32 -5.03 12.28
N PRO A 33 0.73 -4.94 13.09
CA PRO A 33 1.73 -3.87 12.97
C PRO A 33 2.40 -3.84 11.58
N ASP A 34 2.43 -4.99 10.90
CA ASP A 34 3.00 -5.15 9.55
C ASP A 34 1.97 -5.01 8.42
N SER A 35 0.80 -4.42 8.69
CA SER A 35 -0.22 -4.22 7.64
C SER A 35 0.23 -3.19 6.61
N ILE A 36 -0.23 -3.35 5.37
CA ILE A 36 -0.01 -2.33 4.34
C ILE A 36 -0.69 -1.00 4.74
N PRO A 37 0.00 0.14 4.65
CA PRO A 37 -0.59 1.45 4.94
C PRO A 37 -1.74 1.76 3.98
N SER A 38 -2.98 1.74 4.50
CA SER A 38 -4.18 1.99 3.71
C SER A 38 -5.09 3.01 4.40
N LEU A 39 -5.74 3.84 3.58
CA LEU A 39 -6.71 4.86 3.98
C LEU A 39 -8.10 4.42 3.55
N GLN A 40 -8.97 4.14 4.52
CA GLN A 40 -10.39 3.93 4.25
C GLN A 40 -11.12 5.26 4.10
N LEU A 41 -11.64 5.50 2.89
CA LEU A 41 -12.52 6.60 2.54
C LEU A 41 -13.93 6.04 2.33
N GLY A 42 -14.57 5.65 3.44
CA GLY A 42 -15.86 4.96 3.42
C GLY A 42 -15.77 3.59 2.73
N LYS A 43 -16.45 3.43 1.59
CA LYS A 43 -16.39 2.18 0.79
C LYS A 43 -15.12 2.06 -0.06
N TYR A 44 -14.35 3.14 -0.19
CA TYR A 44 -13.14 3.17 -0.99
C TYR A 44 -11.92 2.96 -0.11
N VAL A 45 -10.93 2.23 -0.63
CA VAL A 45 -9.61 2.13 -0.01
C VAL A 45 -8.61 2.81 -0.94
N LYS A 46 -7.84 3.73 -0.36
CA LYS A 46 -6.77 4.46 -1.03
C LYS A 46 -5.44 4.17 -0.34
N PHE A 47 -4.36 4.34 -1.08
CA PHE A 47 -3.01 4.09 -0.61
C PHE A 47 -2.15 5.31 -0.91
N GLU A 48 -1.32 5.68 0.05
CA GLU A 48 -0.27 6.66 -0.15
C GLU A 48 0.96 5.91 -0.66
N LEU A 49 1.34 6.17 -1.92
CA LEU A 49 2.43 5.43 -2.57
C LEU A 49 3.73 5.49 -1.77
N ASP A 50 4.13 6.67 -1.30
CA ASP A 50 5.35 6.86 -0.50
C ASP A 50 5.36 5.99 0.77
N LYS A 51 4.24 5.98 1.51
CA LYS A 51 4.12 5.16 2.73
C LYS A 51 4.17 3.67 2.43
N VAL A 52 3.55 3.23 1.33
CA VAL A 52 3.59 1.81 0.93
C VAL A 52 5.00 1.40 0.54
N LEU A 53 5.74 2.24 -0.19
CA LEU A 53 7.13 1.96 -0.55
C LEU A 53 8.05 1.90 0.68
N ASP A 54 7.88 2.82 1.63
CA ASP A 54 8.64 2.79 2.89
C ASP A 54 8.29 1.58 3.75
N TRP A 55 7.02 1.18 3.77
CA TRP A 55 6.60 -0.06 4.44
C TRP A 55 7.25 -1.30 3.80
N LEU A 56 7.28 -1.39 2.46
CA LEU A 56 7.94 -2.49 1.75
C LEU A 56 9.43 -2.58 2.06
N LYS A 57 10.13 -1.44 2.12
CA LYS A 57 11.55 -1.40 2.51
C LYS A 57 11.77 -1.96 3.91
N LYS A 58 10.95 -1.55 4.88
CA LYS A 58 11.02 -2.03 6.27
C LYS A 58 10.77 -3.53 6.38
N GLN A 59 9.80 -4.07 5.62
CA GLN A 59 9.54 -5.51 5.62
C GLN A 59 10.73 -6.30 5.08
N ASN A 60 11.35 -5.84 3.99
CA ASN A 60 12.52 -6.51 3.40
C ASN A 60 13.78 -6.43 4.28
N GLU A 61 13.92 -5.39 5.11
CA GLU A 61 14.99 -5.30 6.10
C GLU A 61 14.74 -6.16 7.34
N ALA A 62 13.47 -6.34 7.75
CA ALA A 62 13.12 -7.16 8.91
C ALA A 62 13.20 -8.68 8.66
N GLU A 63 13.11 -9.12 7.40
CA GLU A 63 13.32 -10.53 7.00
C GLU A 63 14.81 -10.90 6.81
N LYS A 64 15.74 -9.96 7.01
CA LYS A 64 17.19 -10.15 6.81
C LYS A 64 17.95 -10.35 8.11
#